data_AF-A0AAD6XXL2-F1
#
_entry.id   AF-A0AAD6XXL2-F1
#
_cell.length_a   1.000
_cell.length_b   1.000
_cell.length_c   1.000
_cell.angle_alpha   90.00
_cell.angle_beta   90.00
_cell.angle_gamma   90.00
#
_symmetry.space_group_name_H-M   'P 1'
#
loop_
_entity.id
_entity.type
_entity.pdbx_description
1 polymer ?
#
loop_
_entity_poly.entity_id
_entity_poly.type
_entity_poly.pdbx_seq_one_letter_code
_entity_poly.pdbx_strand_id
1 'polypeptide(L)'
;YLTTKGYMKPVVGNVWNLSYALPTITWQPPRLPDASCTQQIIQALEYEVARLTVYFPADFLFWGKSFQATARLALIADHLGRQELIPAVLDVLKQSFAYWTANGLSPYAAYETGWGGVINGAGAADPNVDSGNAFYNSHHAEYGYLLHGAAVIAKYDTAWWDTNRPFVTAFARDIGNPSTADPYFTVARCKDWFAGHSWASGISNGAGTRDQQSVGEAANAYYGLILFADVFGNTDLKNWARLLWATEVDGAQSYWHLYPRANDPDTPYPEAELRNLVTMGNVMDFQAGAFTFFGTQRSEIAAIQILPVTPINEGMYDTAWLNGVWNYVSPEMANPSVSDEWKALVYMAYGEVNPQMAMSRSTNITAWGGTTSQAYLIYHLATRKNSAGGDICTAAAVNPTGTFVILAPDGKFVSSSDFAPQLMANSTIGTRFLFTYLPNGGNIMNTVTDRYVTADPLAEAPLAATRYAAQAWENFKVVVQADGTYVMMASVNSRYITIDSTGALINNGATVEAAAKFNFIEQWYVYKNMTSRRASTDVT
;
A
#
# COMPACT_ATOMS: atom_id res chain seq x y z
N TYR A 1 0.08 -17.20 37.46
CA TYR A 1 0.50 -15.86 37.89
C TYR A 1 -0.01 -14.84 36.89
N LEU A 2 -0.60 -13.73 37.33
CA LEU A 2 -0.98 -12.64 36.43
C LEU A 2 0.27 -11.79 36.09
N THR A 3 0.43 -11.42 34.82
CA THR A 3 1.55 -10.64 34.28
C THR A 3 1.04 -9.57 33.32
N THR A 4 1.95 -8.75 32.76
CA THR A 4 1.64 -7.77 31.70
C THR A 4 1.15 -8.40 30.39
N LYS A 5 1.23 -9.72 30.26
CA LYS A 5 0.74 -10.52 29.12
C LYS A 5 -0.32 -11.55 29.54
N GLY A 6 -0.98 -11.32 30.67
CA GLY A 6 -2.07 -12.15 31.17
C GLY A 6 -1.60 -13.28 32.08
N TYR A 7 -2.39 -14.35 32.15
CA TYR A 7 -2.15 -15.45 33.08
C TYR A 7 -1.09 -16.43 32.57
N MET A 8 0.06 -16.47 33.25
CA MET A 8 1.03 -17.55 33.11
C MET A 8 0.60 -18.78 33.93
N LYS A 9 0.66 -19.95 33.31
CA LYS A 9 0.31 -21.25 33.92
C LYS A 9 1.59 -22.08 34.13
N PRO A 10 1.79 -22.72 35.29
CA PRO A 10 2.95 -23.57 35.51
C PRO A 10 2.86 -24.86 34.68
N VAL A 11 3.97 -25.24 34.04
CA VAL A 11 4.10 -26.50 33.29
C VAL A 11 5.30 -27.26 33.86
N VAL A 12 5.08 -28.51 34.30
CA VAL A 12 6.13 -29.35 34.90
C VAL A 12 6.90 -30.08 33.81
N GLY A 13 8.20 -29.84 33.72
CA GLY A 13 9.10 -30.56 32.81
C GLY A 13 10.39 -29.79 32.56
N ASN A 14 11.46 -30.51 32.22
CA ASN A 14 12.76 -29.91 31.93
C ASN A 14 12.90 -29.42 30.48
N VAL A 15 11.97 -29.83 29.59
CA VAL A 15 11.97 -29.49 28.16
C VAL A 15 10.53 -29.24 27.72
N TRP A 16 10.30 -28.14 27.02
CA TRP A 16 9.03 -27.83 26.36
C TRP A 16 9.23 -27.87 24.85
N ASN A 17 8.42 -28.68 24.16
CA ASN A 17 8.44 -28.77 22.71
C ASN A 17 7.24 -28.01 22.15
N LEU A 18 7.49 -26.86 21.53
CA LEU A 18 6.47 -26.11 20.80
C LEU A 18 6.54 -26.49 19.32
N SER A 19 5.39 -26.71 18.70
CA SER A 19 5.28 -27.14 17.30
C SER A 19 4.45 -26.14 16.51
N TYR A 20 4.97 -25.71 15.36
CA TYR A 20 4.36 -24.68 14.53
C TYR A 20 4.16 -25.18 13.10
N ALA A 21 3.00 -24.85 12.52
CA ALA A 21 2.78 -25.02 11.09
C ALA A 21 3.55 -23.93 10.32
N LEU A 22 4.41 -24.34 9.40
CA LEU A 22 5.24 -23.40 8.65
C LEU A 22 4.47 -22.82 7.44
N PRO A 23 4.48 -21.49 7.22
CA PRO A 23 3.78 -20.86 6.09
C PRO A 23 4.33 -21.39 4.76
N THR A 24 3.48 -21.59 3.75
CA THR A 24 3.90 -22.09 2.42
C THR A 24 4.08 -20.98 1.39
N ILE A 25 3.56 -19.78 1.68
CA ILE A 25 3.61 -18.63 0.79
C ILE A 25 5.06 -18.12 0.70
N THR A 26 5.51 -17.93 -0.53
CA THR A 26 6.80 -17.31 -0.87
C THR A 26 6.51 -16.06 -1.70
N TRP A 27 6.74 -16.07 -3.01
CA TRP A 27 6.71 -14.87 -3.86
C TRP A 27 5.31 -14.30 -4.12
N GLN A 28 4.34 -15.18 -4.37
CA GLN A 28 3.00 -14.84 -4.86
C GLN A 28 1.92 -15.30 -3.86
N PRO A 29 0.75 -14.65 -3.86
CA PRO A 29 -0.43 -15.18 -3.19
C PRO A 29 -0.82 -16.54 -3.81
N PRO A 30 -1.51 -17.41 -3.07
CA PRO A 30 -1.84 -18.76 -3.50
C PRO A 30 -2.94 -18.81 -4.59
N ARG A 31 -3.40 -17.66 -5.09
CA ARG A 31 -4.52 -17.52 -6.03
C ARG A 31 -4.20 -16.50 -7.11
N LEU A 32 -4.68 -16.76 -8.32
CA LEU A 32 -4.67 -15.79 -9.41
C LEU A 32 -5.61 -14.60 -9.10
N PRO A 33 -5.34 -13.41 -9.64
CA PRO A 33 -6.27 -12.29 -9.55
C PRO A 33 -7.63 -12.60 -10.18
N ASP A 34 -8.71 -12.09 -9.58
CA ASP A 34 -10.05 -12.14 -10.16
C ASP A 34 -10.06 -11.46 -11.55
N ALA A 35 -10.70 -12.11 -12.52
CA ALA A 35 -10.69 -11.67 -13.90
C ALA A 35 -11.28 -10.26 -14.08
N SER A 36 -12.26 -9.88 -13.25
CA SER A 36 -12.86 -8.53 -13.26
C SER A 36 -11.86 -7.41 -12.99
N CYS A 37 -10.78 -7.70 -12.26
CA CYS A 37 -9.76 -6.72 -11.86
C CYS A 37 -8.57 -6.63 -12.81
N THR A 38 -8.37 -7.60 -13.70
CA THR A 38 -7.10 -7.78 -14.42
C THR A 38 -6.69 -6.53 -15.21
N GLN A 39 -7.62 -5.93 -15.96
CA GLN A 39 -7.33 -4.71 -16.74
C GLN A 39 -6.99 -3.51 -15.87
N GLN A 40 -7.66 -3.35 -14.72
CA GLN A 40 -7.41 -2.25 -13.79
C GLN A 40 -6.02 -2.40 -13.14
N ILE A 41 -5.63 -3.62 -12.77
CA ILE A 41 -4.29 -3.88 -12.21
C ILE A 41 -3.21 -3.57 -13.25
N ILE A 42 -3.40 -4.04 -14.49
CA ILE A 42 -2.46 -3.78 -15.59
C ILE A 42 -2.30 -2.28 -15.83
N GLN A 43 -3.40 -1.54 -15.93
CA GLN A 43 -3.37 -0.10 -16.16
C GLN A 43 -2.66 0.65 -15.04
N ALA A 44 -2.94 0.30 -13.77
CA ALA A 44 -2.25 0.87 -12.61
C ALA A 44 -0.76 0.54 -12.63
N LEU A 45 -0.42 -0.72 -12.92
CA LEU A 45 0.97 -1.20 -12.97
C LEU A 45 1.77 -0.49 -14.07
N GLU A 46 1.24 -0.41 -15.28
CA GLU A 46 1.89 0.32 -16.38
C GLU A 46 2.08 1.80 -16.04
N TYR A 47 1.05 2.43 -15.44
CA TYR A 47 1.11 3.82 -15.04
C TYR A 47 2.22 4.08 -14.01
N GLU A 48 2.30 3.25 -12.97
CA GLU A 48 3.27 3.35 -11.88
C GLU A 48 4.68 3.04 -12.39
N VAL A 49 4.87 1.95 -13.14
CA VAL A 49 6.19 1.54 -13.69
C VAL A 49 6.75 2.61 -14.63
N ALA A 50 5.91 3.19 -15.50
CA ALA A 50 6.33 4.25 -16.42
C ALA A 50 6.75 5.57 -15.73
N ARG A 51 6.47 5.71 -14.43
CA ARG A 51 6.76 6.91 -13.62
C ARG A 51 7.73 6.63 -12.48
N LEU A 52 8.30 5.42 -12.39
CA LEU A 52 9.32 5.15 -11.40
C LEU A 52 10.50 6.09 -11.59
N THR A 53 10.93 6.69 -10.49
CA THR A 53 12.14 7.50 -10.42
C THR A 53 13.11 6.85 -9.44
N VAL A 54 14.40 7.03 -9.67
CA VAL A 54 15.41 6.59 -8.70
C VAL A 54 15.28 7.45 -7.44
N TYR A 55 15.14 6.78 -6.31
CA TYR A 55 15.13 7.38 -4.97
C TYR A 55 16.32 6.86 -4.17
N PHE A 56 16.80 7.67 -3.24
CA PHE A 56 18.00 7.38 -2.46
C PHE A 56 17.68 7.34 -0.96
N PRO A 57 18.39 6.53 -0.17
CA PRO A 57 18.18 6.49 1.28
C PRO A 57 18.44 7.85 1.92
N ALA A 58 17.48 8.33 2.70
CA ALA A 58 17.69 9.39 3.70
C ALA A 58 17.80 8.79 5.12
N ASP A 59 17.19 7.62 5.29
CA ASP A 59 17.11 6.77 6.48
C ASP A 59 16.95 5.31 6.00
N PHE A 60 17.03 4.32 6.88
CA PHE A 60 16.90 2.91 6.48
C PHE A 60 15.44 2.47 6.37
N LEU A 61 14.56 2.99 7.21
CA LEU A 61 13.16 2.54 7.34
C LEU A 61 12.29 2.94 6.14
N PHE A 62 12.10 4.24 5.89
CA PHE A 62 11.25 4.77 4.82
C PHE A 62 11.82 4.46 3.44
N TRP A 63 13.15 4.44 3.29
CA TRP A 63 13.79 3.92 2.10
C TRP A 63 13.46 2.46 1.89
N GLY A 64 13.63 1.62 2.92
CA GLY A 64 13.28 0.20 2.87
C GLY A 64 11.83 -0.02 2.45
N LYS A 65 10.88 0.69 3.06
CA LYS A 65 9.45 0.66 2.69
C LYS A 65 9.25 0.85 1.19
N SER A 66 9.83 1.92 0.65
CA SER A 66 9.77 2.25 -0.78
C SER A 66 10.46 1.20 -1.65
N PHE A 67 11.60 0.67 -1.19
CA PHE A 67 12.38 -0.38 -1.83
C PHE A 67 11.58 -1.68 -2.00
N GLN A 68 10.95 -2.14 -0.93
CA GLN A 68 10.06 -3.30 -0.99
C GLN A 68 8.81 -3.02 -1.84
N ALA A 69 8.14 -1.88 -1.66
CA ALA A 69 6.93 -1.55 -2.41
C ALA A 69 7.21 -1.51 -3.93
N THR A 70 8.34 -0.92 -4.34
CA THR A 70 8.80 -0.92 -5.73
C THR A 70 9.08 -2.35 -6.21
N ALA A 71 9.74 -3.17 -5.40
CA ALA A 71 10.01 -4.57 -5.73
C ALA A 71 8.74 -5.41 -5.91
N ARG A 72 7.65 -5.09 -5.19
CA ARG A 72 6.35 -5.75 -5.38
C ARG A 72 5.80 -5.53 -6.79
N LEU A 73 6.09 -4.40 -7.46
CA LEU A 73 5.64 -4.17 -8.84
C LEU A 73 6.23 -5.21 -9.82
N ALA A 74 7.50 -5.59 -9.66
CA ALA A 74 8.11 -6.64 -10.47
C ALA A 74 7.46 -8.02 -10.23
N LEU A 75 7.09 -8.33 -8.98
CA LEU A 75 6.39 -9.57 -8.66
C LEU A 75 4.96 -9.57 -9.21
N ILE A 76 4.25 -8.44 -9.18
CA ILE A 76 2.90 -8.31 -9.77
C ILE A 76 2.98 -8.47 -11.29
N ALA A 77 3.95 -7.82 -11.93
CA ALA A 77 4.21 -7.94 -13.37
C ALA A 77 4.45 -9.40 -13.78
N ASP A 78 5.30 -10.13 -13.04
CA ASP A 78 5.56 -11.55 -13.27
C ASP A 78 4.29 -12.40 -13.13
N HIS A 79 3.49 -12.18 -12.07
CA HIS A 79 2.25 -12.94 -11.86
C HIS A 79 1.20 -12.72 -12.96
N LEU A 80 1.17 -11.53 -13.56
CA LEU A 80 0.26 -11.16 -14.64
C LEU A 80 0.81 -11.48 -16.04
N GLY A 81 2.02 -12.03 -16.15
CA GLY A 81 2.66 -12.29 -17.44
C GLY A 81 3.04 -11.02 -18.22
N ARG A 82 3.37 -9.95 -17.50
CA ARG A 82 3.83 -8.65 -18.04
C ARG A 82 5.34 -8.49 -17.83
N GLN A 83 6.12 -9.48 -18.26
CA GLN A 83 7.56 -9.53 -17.98
C GLN A 83 8.33 -8.33 -18.55
N GLU A 84 7.81 -7.67 -19.58
CA GLU A 84 8.41 -6.47 -20.16
C GLU A 84 8.45 -5.26 -19.22
N LEU A 85 7.66 -5.26 -18.14
CA LEU A 85 7.69 -4.20 -17.11
C LEU A 85 8.78 -4.43 -16.06
N ILE A 86 9.26 -5.67 -15.90
CA ILE A 86 10.22 -6.04 -14.85
C ILE A 86 11.56 -5.28 -14.96
N PRO A 87 12.18 -5.13 -16.15
CA PRO A 87 13.47 -4.45 -16.26
C PRO A 87 13.47 -3.02 -15.71
N ALA A 88 12.43 -2.23 -16.00
CA ALA A 88 12.33 -0.85 -15.51
C ALA A 88 12.28 -0.78 -13.98
N VAL A 89 11.57 -1.72 -13.34
CA VAL A 89 11.53 -1.83 -11.87
C VAL A 89 12.90 -2.21 -11.32
N LEU A 90 13.56 -3.22 -11.91
CA LEU A 90 14.87 -3.67 -11.47
C LEU A 90 15.94 -2.60 -11.63
N ASP A 91 15.91 -1.82 -12.70
CA ASP A 91 16.87 -0.74 -12.94
C ASP A 91 16.80 0.34 -11.85
N VAL A 92 15.59 0.70 -11.40
CA VAL A 92 15.40 1.65 -10.31
C VAL A 92 15.90 1.08 -8.98
N LEU A 93 15.55 -0.18 -8.67
CA LEU A 93 16.00 -0.84 -7.44
C LEU A 93 17.53 -0.97 -7.40
N LYS A 94 18.17 -1.42 -8.49
CA LYS A 94 19.62 -1.58 -8.58
C LYS A 94 20.35 -0.24 -8.43
N GLN A 95 19.85 0.82 -9.06
CA GLN A 95 20.44 2.17 -8.92
C GLN A 95 20.29 2.70 -7.49
N SER A 96 19.11 2.53 -6.88
CA SER A 96 18.86 2.92 -5.48
C SER A 96 19.81 2.19 -4.52
N PHE A 97 19.96 0.87 -4.68
CA PHE A 97 20.87 0.05 -3.88
C PHE A 97 22.35 0.38 -4.12
N ALA A 98 22.74 0.63 -5.37
CA ALA A 98 24.12 1.01 -5.71
C ALA A 98 24.52 2.35 -5.08
N TYR A 99 23.58 3.30 -4.99
CA TYR A 99 23.82 4.55 -4.25
C TYR A 99 24.06 4.27 -2.77
N TRP A 100 23.23 3.42 -2.15
CA TRP A 100 23.38 3.13 -0.71
C TRP A 100 24.70 2.44 -0.36
N THR A 101 25.21 1.63 -1.27
CA THR A 101 26.47 0.88 -1.09
C THR A 101 27.70 1.64 -1.57
N ALA A 102 27.53 2.86 -2.11
CA ALA A 102 28.65 3.68 -2.55
C ALA A 102 29.37 4.34 -1.37
N ASN A 103 30.71 4.36 -1.44
CA ASN A 103 31.55 4.94 -0.40
C ASN A 103 31.34 6.46 -0.27
N GLY A 104 31.27 6.94 0.97
CA GLY A 104 31.26 8.37 1.29
C GLY A 104 29.89 9.05 1.25
N LEU A 105 28.81 8.28 1.11
CA LEU A 105 27.44 8.78 1.19
C LEU A 105 26.83 8.48 2.56
N SER A 106 25.83 9.26 2.97
CA SER A 106 25.07 9.06 4.21
C SER A 106 23.58 9.00 3.90
N PRO A 107 22.80 8.14 4.58
CA PRO A 107 23.23 7.15 5.57
C PRO A 107 24.02 5.99 4.91
N TYR A 108 24.82 5.27 5.70
CA TYR A 108 25.63 4.14 5.22
C TYR A 108 25.67 3.00 6.22
N ALA A 109 25.80 1.78 5.71
CA ALA A 109 25.95 0.59 6.52
C ALA A 109 27.38 0.49 7.09
N ALA A 110 27.50 0.21 8.39
CA ALA A 110 28.75 -0.09 9.07
C ALA A 110 28.58 -1.34 9.93
N TYR A 111 29.67 -2.04 10.21
CA TYR A 111 29.67 -3.14 11.18
C TYR A 111 30.22 -2.64 12.52
N GLU A 112 29.40 -2.69 13.56
CA GLU A 112 29.76 -2.29 14.92
C GLU A 112 30.33 -3.50 15.66
N THR A 113 31.57 -3.39 16.13
CA THR A 113 32.35 -4.53 16.64
C THR A 113 32.19 -4.80 18.13
N GLY A 114 31.63 -3.85 18.90
CA GLY A 114 31.44 -3.98 20.34
C GLY A 114 30.32 -4.96 20.70
N TRP A 115 29.17 -4.84 20.06
CA TRP A 115 28.02 -5.73 20.23
C TRP A 115 27.81 -6.69 19.06
N GLY A 116 28.49 -6.43 17.93
CA GLY A 116 28.48 -7.28 16.74
C GLY A 116 27.16 -7.16 15.99
N GLY A 117 27.12 -6.32 14.96
CA GLY A 117 25.98 -6.20 14.05
C GLY A 117 26.12 -5.11 13.00
N VAL A 118 25.21 -5.10 12.03
CA VAL A 118 25.14 -4.03 11.03
C VAL A 118 24.35 -2.85 11.62
N ILE A 119 24.85 -1.63 11.42
CA ILE A 119 24.23 -0.39 11.87
C ILE A 119 24.28 0.69 10.77
N ASN A 120 23.47 1.74 10.93
CA ASN A 120 23.67 3.01 10.27
C ASN A 120 24.86 3.74 10.91
N GLY A 121 26.01 3.73 10.25
CA GLY A 121 27.24 4.31 10.77
C GLY A 121 27.14 5.82 11.03
N ALA A 122 26.22 6.53 10.37
CA ALA A 122 25.97 7.95 10.62
C ALA A 122 25.39 8.22 12.02
N GLY A 123 24.71 7.23 12.62
CA GLY A 123 24.11 7.33 13.94
C GLY A 123 25.01 6.85 15.09
N ALA A 124 26.26 6.42 14.82
CA ALA A 124 27.11 5.79 15.83
C ALA A 124 27.34 6.62 17.11
N ALA A 125 27.19 7.96 17.02
CA ALA A 125 27.31 8.89 18.15
C ALA A 125 26.01 9.61 18.52
N ASP A 126 24.89 9.34 17.83
CA ASP A 126 23.60 9.99 18.06
C ASP A 126 22.44 8.98 17.99
N PRO A 127 21.80 8.64 19.12
CA PRO A 127 20.70 7.68 19.15
C PRO A 127 19.41 8.18 18.50
N ASN A 128 19.34 9.44 18.06
CA ASN A 128 18.18 9.99 17.37
C ASN A 128 18.25 9.82 15.85
N VAL A 129 19.42 9.49 15.30
CA VAL A 129 19.56 9.21 13.87
C VAL A 129 18.90 7.88 13.56
N ASP A 130 18.05 7.89 12.53
CA ASP A 130 17.40 6.68 12.00
C ASP A 130 16.67 5.90 13.12
N SER A 131 15.97 6.64 13.97
CA SER A 131 15.23 6.10 15.13
C SER A 131 16.05 5.20 16.06
N GLY A 132 17.36 5.43 16.13
CA GLY A 132 18.27 4.68 16.99
C GLY A 132 18.76 3.37 16.38
N ASN A 133 18.72 3.20 15.05
CA ASN A 133 19.27 2.04 14.37
C ASN A 133 20.72 1.75 14.81
N ALA A 134 21.57 2.77 14.93
CA ALA A 134 22.95 2.59 15.41
C ALA A 134 23.07 2.04 16.83
N PHE A 135 21.98 2.10 17.59
CA PHE A 135 21.82 1.56 18.92
C PHE A 135 20.91 0.32 18.91
N TYR A 136 20.89 -0.43 17.80
CA TYR A 136 20.19 -1.70 17.63
C TYR A 136 18.67 -1.64 17.70
N ASN A 137 18.07 -0.45 17.57
CA ASN A 137 16.61 -0.35 17.46
C ASN A 137 16.15 -0.81 16.07
N SER A 138 15.01 -1.51 16.01
CA SER A 138 14.21 -1.73 14.81
C SER A 138 14.92 -2.41 13.64
N HIS A 139 16.07 -3.08 13.87
CA HIS A 139 16.83 -3.78 12.84
C HIS A 139 15.96 -4.76 12.03
N HIS A 140 15.08 -5.53 12.68
CA HIS A 140 14.15 -6.43 12.00
C HIS A 140 13.25 -5.68 11.02
N ALA A 141 12.57 -4.63 11.48
CA ALA A 141 11.66 -3.83 10.66
C ALA A 141 12.38 -3.24 9.45
N GLU A 142 13.54 -2.61 9.65
CA GLU A 142 14.29 -1.93 8.61
C GLU A 142 14.93 -2.92 7.61
N TYR A 143 15.63 -3.94 8.13
CA TYR A 143 16.40 -4.87 7.31
C TYR A 143 15.49 -5.87 6.59
N GLY A 144 14.30 -6.11 7.13
CA GLY A 144 13.25 -6.88 6.48
C GLY A 144 12.91 -6.39 5.08
N TYR A 145 12.67 -5.08 4.97
CA TYR A 145 12.35 -4.44 3.70
C TYR A 145 13.51 -4.52 2.69
N LEU A 146 14.74 -4.29 3.15
CA LEU A 146 15.94 -4.46 2.35
C LEU A 146 16.03 -5.89 1.79
N LEU A 147 15.91 -6.88 2.67
CA LEU A 147 16.06 -8.29 2.29
C LEU A 147 15.00 -8.70 1.29
N HIS A 148 13.76 -8.22 1.45
CA HIS A 148 12.70 -8.44 0.47
C HIS A 148 13.08 -7.85 -0.90
N GLY A 149 13.45 -6.56 -0.95
CA GLY A 149 13.78 -5.92 -2.24
C GLY A 149 15.01 -6.56 -2.91
N ALA A 150 16.07 -6.86 -2.15
CA ALA A 150 17.27 -7.50 -2.64
C ALA A 150 17.00 -8.92 -3.16
N ALA A 151 16.16 -9.69 -2.47
CA ALA A 151 15.75 -11.02 -2.93
C ALA A 151 14.97 -10.95 -4.25
N VAL A 152 14.13 -9.92 -4.45
CA VAL A 152 13.45 -9.72 -5.73
C VAL A 152 14.43 -9.39 -6.85
N ILE A 153 15.45 -8.55 -6.61
CA ILE A 153 16.50 -8.32 -7.62
C ILE A 153 17.20 -9.64 -7.96
N ALA A 154 17.63 -10.38 -6.94
CA ALA A 154 18.34 -11.65 -7.10
C ALA A 154 17.53 -12.73 -7.84
N LYS A 155 16.20 -12.74 -7.67
CA LYS A 155 15.29 -13.64 -8.40
C LYS A 155 15.40 -13.48 -9.92
N TYR A 156 15.67 -12.28 -10.41
CA TYR A 156 15.69 -11.96 -11.84
C TYR A 156 17.08 -11.61 -12.39
N ASP A 157 18.06 -11.36 -11.53
CA ASP A 157 19.44 -11.04 -11.92
C ASP A 157 20.46 -11.77 -11.03
N THR A 158 20.95 -12.90 -11.52
CA THR A 158 21.96 -13.71 -10.84
C THR A 158 23.33 -13.04 -10.78
N ALA A 159 23.70 -12.22 -11.78
CA ALA A 159 24.98 -11.52 -11.79
C ALA A 159 25.04 -10.41 -10.74
N TRP A 160 23.94 -9.67 -10.58
CA TRP A 160 23.78 -8.73 -9.47
C TRP A 160 23.86 -9.45 -8.13
N TRP A 161 23.19 -10.61 -8.01
CA TRP A 161 23.22 -11.40 -6.80
C TRP A 161 24.63 -11.87 -6.44
N ASP A 162 25.39 -12.42 -7.39
CA ASP A 162 26.76 -12.89 -7.15
C ASP A 162 27.68 -11.78 -6.61
N THR A 163 27.47 -10.55 -7.08
CA THR A 163 28.23 -9.37 -6.64
C THR A 163 27.81 -8.89 -5.24
N ASN A 164 26.51 -8.81 -4.98
CA ASN A 164 25.97 -8.13 -3.79
C ASN A 164 25.60 -9.08 -2.64
N ARG A 165 25.59 -10.38 -2.88
CA ARG A 165 25.25 -11.42 -1.89
C ARG A 165 25.98 -11.26 -0.56
N PRO A 166 27.31 -11.02 -0.49
CA PRO A 166 27.98 -10.87 0.80
C PRO A 166 27.41 -9.72 1.64
N PHE A 167 27.13 -8.57 1.02
CA PHE A 167 26.54 -7.41 1.69
C PHE A 167 25.14 -7.72 2.21
N VAL A 168 24.25 -8.22 1.33
CA VAL A 168 22.87 -8.58 1.72
C VAL A 168 22.85 -9.67 2.81
N THR A 169 23.78 -10.62 2.76
CA THR A 169 23.90 -11.69 3.76
C THR A 169 24.28 -11.16 5.14
N ALA A 170 25.02 -10.04 5.25
CA ALA A 170 25.33 -9.43 6.54
C ALA A 170 24.05 -8.96 7.27
N PHE A 171 23.12 -8.34 6.54
CA PHE A 171 21.81 -7.94 7.07
C PHE A 171 20.94 -9.14 7.43
N ALA A 172 20.95 -10.20 6.60
CA ALA A 172 20.22 -11.43 6.90
C ALA A 172 20.73 -12.10 8.19
N ARG A 173 22.04 -12.10 8.41
CA ARG A 173 22.66 -12.62 9.63
C ARG A 173 22.31 -11.77 10.85
N ASP A 174 22.20 -10.45 10.70
CA ASP A 174 21.88 -9.56 11.83
C ASP A 174 20.53 -9.89 12.48
N ILE A 175 19.49 -10.10 11.68
CA ILE A 175 18.13 -10.33 12.19
C ILE A 175 17.74 -11.81 12.24
N GLY A 176 18.45 -12.68 11.53
CA GLY A 176 18.03 -14.05 11.25
C GLY A 176 19.10 -15.12 11.41
N ASN A 177 20.27 -14.83 11.99
CA ASN A 177 21.31 -15.85 12.19
C ASN A 177 20.77 -17.07 12.96
N PRO A 178 20.89 -18.30 12.42
CA PRO A 178 20.39 -19.53 13.06
C PRO A 178 21.39 -20.18 14.03
N SER A 179 22.62 -19.68 14.17
CA SER A 179 23.69 -20.43 14.83
C SER A 179 24.52 -19.61 15.80
N THR A 180 24.75 -20.18 16.99
CA THR A 180 25.70 -19.65 17.98
C THR A 180 27.16 -19.82 17.57
N ALA A 181 27.43 -20.57 16.49
CA ALA A 181 28.77 -20.73 15.95
C ALA A 181 29.23 -19.52 15.10
N ASP A 182 28.32 -18.60 14.75
CA ASP A 182 28.66 -17.36 14.07
C ASP A 182 29.33 -16.40 15.06
N PRO A 183 30.62 -16.03 14.88
CA PRO A 183 31.32 -15.15 15.81
C PRO A 183 31.00 -13.67 15.59
N TYR A 184 30.23 -13.32 14.55
CA TYR A 184 29.96 -11.94 14.15
C TYR A 184 28.54 -11.46 14.46
N PHE A 185 27.57 -12.36 14.54
CA PHE A 185 26.17 -12.01 14.75
C PHE A 185 25.52 -12.88 15.82
N THR A 186 24.66 -12.29 16.63
CA THR A 186 23.86 -13.02 17.62
C THR A 186 22.76 -13.83 16.94
N VAL A 187 22.28 -14.90 17.59
CA VAL A 187 21.18 -15.70 17.05
C VAL A 187 19.89 -14.88 17.08
N ALA A 188 19.29 -14.69 15.89
CA ALA A 188 18.02 -13.97 15.69
C ALA A 188 17.83 -12.76 16.63
N ARG A 189 18.68 -11.73 16.50
CA ARG A 189 18.87 -10.63 17.47
C ARG A 189 17.59 -10.11 18.13
N CYS A 190 16.56 -9.85 17.33
CA CYS A 190 15.32 -9.22 17.82
C CYS A 190 14.36 -10.22 18.46
N LYS A 191 14.55 -11.54 18.28
CA LYS A 191 13.60 -12.56 18.68
C LYS A 191 13.77 -12.98 20.13
N ASP A 192 12.68 -12.96 20.88
CA ASP A 192 12.61 -13.55 22.21
C ASP A 192 11.81 -14.87 22.14
N TRP A 193 12.52 -15.99 22.25
CA TRP A 193 11.94 -17.34 22.12
C TRP A 193 10.98 -17.70 23.25
N PHE A 194 11.08 -17.05 24.41
CA PHE A 194 10.18 -17.29 25.53
C PHE A 194 8.94 -16.41 25.44
N ALA A 195 9.11 -15.13 25.07
CA ALA A 195 8.00 -14.23 24.83
C ALA A 195 7.23 -14.57 23.53
N GLY A 196 7.85 -15.29 22.60
CA GLY A 196 7.23 -15.73 21.35
C GLY A 196 7.22 -14.66 20.25
N HIS A 197 7.64 -13.43 20.51
CA HIS A 197 7.67 -12.34 19.52
C HIS A 197 8.98 -11.55 19.58
N SER A 198 9.13 -10.59 18.68
CA SER A 198 10.32 -9.75 18.59
C SER A 198 10.20 -8.50 19.46
N TRP A 199 11.35 -7.97 19.87
CA TRP A 199 11.47 -6.64 20.49
C TRP A 199 12.15 -5.68 19.51
N ALA A 200 11.62 -4.47 19.40
CA ALA A 200 12.16 -3.42 18.55
C ALA A 200 13.24 -2.61 19.25
N SER A 201 13.14 -2.39 20.56
CA SER A 201 14.15 -1.61 21.27
C SER A 201 15.48 -2.34 21.34
N GLY A 202 16.55 -1.64 20.98
CA GLY A 202 17.93 -1.99 21.28
C GLY A 202 18.41 -1.30 22.55
N ILE A 203 19.59 -0.69 22.48
CA ILE A 203 20.28 -0.06 23.60
C ILE A 203 20.14 1.47 23.64
N SER A 204 19.33 2.05 22.74
CA SER A 204 19.10 3.50 22.64
C SER A 204 18.63 4.14 23.95
N ASN A 205 17.86 3.41 24.75
CA ASN A 205 17.37 3.82 26.06
C ASN A 205 18.25 3.33 27.23
N GLY A 206 19.52 3.00 26.95
CA GLY A 206 20.46 2.45 27.94
C GLY A 206 20.26 0.95 28.20
N ALA A 207 19.75 0.20 27.22
CA ALA A 207 19.38 -1.22 27.34
C ALA A 207 18.35 -1.48 28.46
N GLY A 208 17.41 -0.53 28.60
CA GLY A 208 16.35 -0.56 29.61
C GLY A 208 15.16 -1.42 29.18
N THR A 209 13.95 -0.90 29.39
CA THR A 209 12.70 -1.57 29.03
C THR A 209 12.58 -1.76 27.51
N ARG A 210 12.12 -2.93 27.09
CA ARG A 210 11.88 -3.27 25.68
C ARG A 210 10.44 -2.94 25.29
N ASP A 211 10.25 -2.66 24.01
CA ASP A 211 8.99 -2.38 23.36
C ASP A 211 8.92 -2.98 21.96
N GLN A 212 7.71 -3.28 21.51
CA GLN A 212 7.41 -3.67 20.15
C GLN A 212 6.10 -2.99 19.76
N GLN A 213 6.17 -2.13 18.73
CA GLN A 213 4.98 -1.45 18.22
C GLN A 213 4.37 -2.20 17.04
N SER A 214 5.11 -2.34 15.93
CA SER A 214 4.60 -2.90 14.68
C SER A 214 4.90 -4.40 14.55
N VAL A 215 3.92 -5.25 14.82
CA VAL A 215 4.08 -6.70 14.59
C VAL A 215 3.99 -7.07 13.10
N GLY A 216 3.34 -6.23 12.29
CA GLY A 216 3.33 -6.38 10.83
C GLY A 216 4.73 -6.24 10.22
N GLU A 217 5.54 -5.27 10.70
CA GLU A 217 6.91 -5.09 10.25
C GLU A 217 7.84 -6.21 10.73
N ALA A 218 7.64 -6.73 11.95
CA ALA A 218 8.38 -7.90 12.43
C ALA A 218 8.06 -9.16 11.60
N ALA A 219 6.77 -9.40 11.29
CA ALA A 219 6.38 -10.48 10.39
C ALA A 219 6.98 -10.30 8.98
N ASN A 220 7.01 -9.06 8.48
CA ASN A 220 7.63 -8.75 7.19
C ASN A 220 9.16 -8.97 7.19
N ALA A 221 9.83 -8.75 8.32
CA ALA A 221 11.26 -9.05 8.47
C ALA A 221 11.57 -10.50 8.18
N TYR A 222 10.80 -11.40 8.79
CA TYR A 222 10.96 -12.83 8.59
C TYR A 222 10.47 -13.28 7.21
N TYR A 223 9.51 -12.57 6.61
CA TYR A 223 9.16 -12.79 5.21
C TYR A 223 10.30 -12.42 4.25
N GLY A 224 10.97 -11.28 4.46
CA GLY A 224 12.18 -10.90 3.73
C GLY A 224 13.27 -11.97 3.85
N LEU A 225 13.46 -12.55 5.03
CA LEU A 225 14.37 -13.68 5.26
C LEU A 225 13.94 -14.97 4.52
N ILE A 226 12.64 -15.27 4.44
CA ILE A 226 12.13 -16.40 3.66
C ILE A 226 12.50 -16.23 2.18
N LEU A 227 12.30 -15.04 1.62
CA LEU A 227 12.63 -14.75 0.22
C LEU A 227 14.15 -14.76 -0.02
N PHE A 228 14.92 -14.18 0.90
CA PHE A 228 16.38 -14.25 0.88
C PHE A 228 16.87 -15.71 0.89
N ALA A 229 16.36 -16.55 1.79
CA ALA A 229 16.77 -17.94 1.89
C ALA A 229 16.39 -18.76 0.64
N ASP A 230 15.30 -18.38 -0.04
CA ASP A 230 14.89 -18.97 -1.31
C ASP A 230 15.92 -18.69 -2.42
N VAL A 231 16.32 -17.43 -2.62
CA VAL A 231 17.36 -17.08 -3.62
C VAL A 231 18.77 -17.49 -3.20
N PHE A 232 19.02 -17.63 -1.90
CA PHE A 232 20.26 -18.20 -1.38
C PHE A 232 20.35 -19.71 -1.64
N GLY A 233 19.21 -20.39 -1.83
CA GLY A 233 19.15 -21.81 -2.17
C GLY A 233 19.39 -22.75 -0.98
N ASN A 234 19.04 -22.33 0.24
CA ASN A 234 19.21 -23.16 1.45
C ASN A 234 17.87 -23.46 2.13
N THR A 235 17.45 -24.74 2.08
CA THR A 235 16.17 -25.20 2.63
C THR A 235 16.09 -25.09 4.15
N ASP A 236 17.16 -25.38 4.87
CA ASP A 236 17.17 -25.29 6.34
C ASP A 236 17.08 -23.83 6.80
N LEU A 237 17.80 -22.93 6.13
CA LEU A 237 17.68 -21.49 6.38
C LEU A 237 16.28 -20.98 6.06
N LYS A 238 15.66 -21.47 4.98
CA LYS A 238 14.27 -21.13 4.65
C LYS A 238 13.30 -21.64 5.71
N ASN A 239 13.48 -22.86 6.22
CA ASN A 239 12.63 -23.39 7.30
C ASN A 239 12.86 -22.67 8.64
N TRP A 240 14.09 -22.25 8.93
CA TRP A 240 14.41 -21.37 10.05
C TRP A 240 13.66 -20.04 9.96
N ALA A 241 13.72 -19.35 8.81
CA ALA A 241 12.99 -18.12 8.59
C ALA A 241 11.46 -18.30 8.69
N ARG A 242 10.94 -19.43 8.19
CA ARG A 242 9.53 -19.81 8.34
C ARG A 242 9.13 -20.04 9.80
N LEU A 243 10.01 -20.59 10.63
CA LEU A 243 9.77 -20.77 12.06
C LEU A 243 9.78 -19.41 12.80
N LEU A 244 10.73 -18.53 12.48
CA LEU A 244 10.74 -17.16 13.01
C LEU A 244 9.42 -16.45 12.67
N TRP A 245 8.97 -16.55 11.42
CA TRP A 245 7.68 -15.99 10.99
C TRP A 245 6.49 -16.60 11.75
N ALA A 246 6.41 -17.94 11.83
CA ALA A 246 5.27 -18.63 12.45
C ALA A 246 5.14 -18.29 13.95
N THR A 247 6.26 -18.23 14.66
CA THR A 247 6.27 -17.82 16.07
C THR A 247 5.92 -16.34 16.23
N GLU A 248 6.41 -15.47 15.34
CA GLU A 248 6.07 -14.04 15.39
C GLU A 248 4.57 -13.79 15.21
N VAL A 249 3.95 -14.50 14.28
CA VAL A 249 2.51 -14.43 14.05
C VAL A 249 1.71 -14.98 15.22
N ASP A 250 2.14 -16.08 15.83
CA ASP A 250 1.52 -16.62 17.06
C ASP A 250 1.58 -15.60 18.21
N GLY A 251 2.72 -14.93 18.38
CA GLY A 251 2.88 -13.83 19.33
C GLY A 251 2.00 -12.62 19.01
N ALA A 252 1.92 -12.22 17.74
CA ALA A 252 1.04 -11.13 17.28
C ALA A 252 -0.44 -11.44 17.54
N GLN A 253 -0.88 -12.64 17.17
CA GLN A 253 -2.24 -13.13 17.39
C GLN A 253 -2.60 -13.26 18.87
N SER A 254 -1.59 -13.54 19.70
CA SER A 254 -1.76 -13.62 21.15
C SER A 254 -1.84 -12.24 21.79
N TYR A 255 -0.91 -11.33 21.52
CA TYR A 255 -0.75 -10.10 22.33
C TYR A 255 -1.20 -8.81 21.64
N TRP A 256 -1.37 -8.81 20.31
CA TRP A 256 -1.86 -7.63 19.59
C TRP A 256 -3.25 -7.82 19.04
N HIS A 257 -3.61 -9.03 18.59
CA HIS A 257 -4.94 -9.29 18.03
C HIS A 257 -5.91 -9.66 19.14
N LEU A 258 -6.65 -8.67 19.62
CA LEU A 258 -7.56 -8.87 20.73
C LEU A 258 -8.96 -9.19 20.22
N TYR A 259 -9.66 -10.01 20.99
CA TYR A 259 -11.04 -10.38 20.70
C TYR A 259 -11.88 -9.86 21.85
N PRO A 260 -12.65 -8.77 21.66
CA PRO A 260 -13.54 -8.28 22.69
C PRO A 260 -14.52 -9.36 23.14
N ARG A 261 -14.19 -10.05 24.24
CA ARG A 261 -14.96 -11.12 24.86
C ARG A 261 -14.97 -10.87 26.35
N ALA A 262 -16.14 -10.54 26.89
CA ALA A 262 -16.27 -10.07 28.27
C ALA A 262 -15.81 -11.09 29.33
N ASN A 263 -15.78 -12.39 29.00
CA ASN A 263 -15.67 -13.48 29.98
C ASN A 263 -14.55 -14.50 29.68
N ASP A 264 -13.56 -14.18 28.84
CA ASP A 264 -12.43 -15.10 28.63
C ASP A 264 -11.40 -14.95 29.77
N PRO A 265 -11.24 -15.94 30.67
CA PRO A 265 -10.26 -15.86 31.75
C PRO A 265 -8.82 -15.94 31.24
N ASP A 266 -8.60 -16.41 30.01
CA ASP A 266 -7.29 -16.56 29.40
C ASP A 266 -6.93 -15.41 28.44
N THR A 267 -7.72 -14.32 28.45
CA THR A 267 -7.34 -13.09 27.72
C THR A 267 -5.99 -12.56 28.23
N PRO A 268 -5.07 -12.17 27.33
CA PRO A 268 -3.77 -11.60 27.72
C PRO A 268 -3.90 -10.29 28.51
N TYR A 269 -5.03 -9.60 28.40
CA TYR A 269 -5.27 -8.32 29.09
C TYR A 269 -6.62 -8.37 29.82
N PRO A 270 -6.64 -8.79 31.10
CA PRO A 270 -7.86 -8.96 31.86
C PRO A 270 -8.42 -7.64 32.45
N GLU A 271 -7.79 -6.50 32.19
CA GLU A 271 -8.34 -5.20 32.55
C GLU A 271 -9.56 -4.86 31.67
N ALA A 272 -10.61 -4.30 32.26
CA ALA A 272 -11.88 -4.08 31.57
C ALA A 272 -11.75 -3.16 30.34
N GLU A 273 -10.92 -2.14 30.40
CA GLU A 273 -10.69 -1.20 29.30
C GLU A 273 -9.92 -1.87 28.15
N LEU A 274 -8.93 -2.70 28.46
CA LEU A 274 -8.15 -3.43 27.46
C LEU A 274 -8.98 -4.55 26.80
N ARG A 275 -9.89 -5.21 27.54
CA ARG A 275 -10.83 -6.19 26.97
C ARG A 275 -11.79 -5.61 25.94
N ASN A 276 -11.99 -4.29 25.92
CA ASN A 276 -12.84 -3.63 24.93
C ASN A 276 -12.08 -3.29 23.64
N LEU A 277 -10.76 -3.41 23.63
CA LEU A 277 -9.94 -3.17 22.46
C LEU A 277 -9.97 -4.39 21.53
N VAL A 278 -9.84 -4.12 20.24
CA VAL A 278 -9.59 -5.15 19.22
C VAL A 278 -8.10 -5.26 18.86
N THR A 279 -7.31 -4.23 19.17
CA THR A 279 -5.88 -4.23 18.89
C THR A 279 -5.09 -3.46 19.93
N MET A 280 -3.87 -3.91 20.18
CA MET A 280 -2.86 -3.10 20.87
C MET A 280 -2.10 -2.22 19.86
N GLY A 281 -1.62 -1.07 20.34
CA GLY A 281 -0.72 -0.20 19.59
C GLY A 281 0.74 -0.49 19.94
N ASN A 282 1.07 -0.64 21.22
CA ASN A 282 2.41 -0.99 21.67
C ASN A 282 2.34 -1.94 22.88
N VAL A 283 3.26 -2.90 22.94
CA VAL A 283 3.52 -3.78 24.08
C VAL A 283 4.95 -3.56 24.55
N MET A 284 5.12 -3.31 25.84
CA MET A 284 6.38 -3.13 26.53
C MET A 284 6.54 -4.17 27.64
N ASP A 285 7.74 -4.30 28.19
CA ASP A 285 7.99 -5.19 29.35
C ASP A 285 7.04 -4.89 30.52
N PHE A 286 6.73 -3.60 30.77
CA PHE A 286 5.99 -3.15 31.95
C PHE A 286 4.59 -2.59 31.66
N GLN A 287 4.21 -2.39 30.39
CA GLN A 287 2.90 -1.84 30.02
C GLN A 287 2.48 -2.29 28.61
N ALA A 288 1.18 -2.24 28.33
CA ALA A 288 0.64 -2.42 26.98
C ALA A 288 -0.57 -1.50 26.79
N GLY A 289 -0.81 -1.03 25.57
CA GLY A 289 -1.97 -0.19 25.30
C GLY A 289 -2.19 0.18 23.85
N ALA A 290 -3.35 0.76 23.59
CA ALA A 290 -3.74 1.30 22.28
C ALA A 290 -3.19 2.72 22.08
N PHE A 291 -1.89 2.84 21.90
CA PHE A 291 -1.20 4.08 21.56
C PHE A 291 -0.05 3.82 20.58
N THR A 292 0.32 4.83 19.79
CA THR A 292 1.55 4.81 18.99
C THR A 292 2.51 5.89 19.48
N PHE A 293 3.72 5.93 18.91
CA PHE A 293 4.69 6.99 19.22
C PHE A 293 4.38 8.31 18.51
N PHE A 294 3.42 8.31 17.57
CA PHE A 294 3.15 9.44 16.68
C PHE A 294 1.67 9.84 16.63
N GLY A 295 0.77 9.09 17.26
CA GLY A 295 -0.65 9.38 17.23
C GLY A 295 -1.53 8.40 18.00
N THR A 296 -2.83 8.67 17.98
CA THR A 296 -3.86 7.91 18.70
C THR A 296 -5.09 7.65 17.84
N GLN A 297 -5.01 7.86 16.53
CA GLN A 297 -6.11 7.53 15.63
C GLN A 297 -6.29 6.00 15.62
N ARG A 298 -7.54 5.54 15.58
CA ARG A 298 -7.85 4.11 15.57
C ARG A 298 -7.26 3.43 14.34
N SER A 299 -7.31 4.11 13.21
CA SER A 299 -6.70 3.70 11.94
C SER A 299 -5.18 3.57 12.06
N GLU A 300 -4.48 4.49 12.72
CA GLU A 300 -3.03 4.37 13.00
C GLU A 300 -2.73 3.16 13.89
N ILE A 301 -3.45 3.01 15.01
CA ILE A 301 -3.26 1.93 15.99
C ILE A 301 -3.53 0.54 15.36
N ALA A 302 -4.51 0.43 14.47
CA ALA A 302 -4.81 -0.81 13.77
C ALA A 302 -3.85 -1.06 12.58
N ALA A 303 -3.62 -0.06 11.74
CA ALA A 303 -2.84 -0.21 10.52
C ALA A 303 -1.35 -0.48 10.80
N ILE A 304 -0.80 0.01 11.92
CA ILE A 304 0.58 -0.28 12.32
C ILE A 304 0.83 -1.77 12.60
N GLN A 305 -0.21 -2.53 12.95
CA GLN A 305 -0.14 -3.99 13.10
C GLN A 305 -0.34 -4.76 11.79
N ILE A 306 -0.84 -4.07 10.76
CA ILE A 306 -1.14 -4.64 9.45
C ILE A 306 0.02 -4.42 8.47
N LEU A 307 0.70 -3.27 8.55
CA LEU A 307 1.70 -2.90 7.57
C LEU A 307 3.04 -3.62 7.76
N PRO A 308 3.78 -3.90 6.66
CA PRO A 308 3.31 -3.84 5.28
C PRO A 308 2.42 -5.03 4.95
N VAL A 309 1.48 -4.84 4.03
CA VAL A 309 0.68 -5.96 3.53
C VAL A 309 1.49 -6.69 2.45
N THR A 310 1.65 -8.00 2.62
CA THR A 310 2.35 -8.96 1.77
C THR A 310 1.53 -10.24 1.62
N PRO A 311 1.77 -11.09 0.62
CA PRO A 311 1.00 -12.31 0.44
C PRO A 311 0.97 -13.22 1.67
N ILE A 312 2.05 -13.25 2.45
CA ILE A 312 2.15 -14.13 3.62
C ILE A 312 1.24 -13.69 4.77
N ASN A 313 0.78 -12.44 4.80
CA ASN A 313 -0.13 -11.93 5.84
C ASN A 313 -1.49 -12.66 5.86
N GLU A 314 -1.83 -13.45 4.85
CA GLU A 314 -3.01 -14.36 4.91
C GLU A 314 -2.97 -15.28 6.12
N GLY A 315 -1.78 -15.71 6.56
CA GLY A 315 -1.64 -16.52 7.77
C GLY A 315 -1.61 -15.71 9.07
N MET A 316 -1.58 -14.38 8.99
CA MET A 316 -1.50 -13.48 10.14
C MET A 316 -2.87 -13.08 10.66
N TYR A 317 -3.87 -13.00 9.80
CA TYR A 317 -5.19 -12.49 10.14
C TYR A 317 -6.24 -13.60 10.20
N ASP A 318 -7.14 -13.51 11.18
CA ASP A 318 -8.40 -14.26 11.15
C ASP A 318 -9.59 -13.31 10.87
N THR A 319 -10.69 -13.89 10.40
CA THR A 319 -11.87 -13.11 10.02
C THR A 319 -12.57 -12.43 11.19
N ALA A 320 -12.49 -12.98 12.40
CA ALA A 320 -13.16 -12.38 13.56
C ALA A 320 -12.42 -11.12 14.01
N TRP A 321 -11.08 -11.18 14.08
CA TRP A 321 -10.27 -10.01 14.37
C TRP A 321 -10.45 -8.91 13.32
N LEU A 322 -10.39 -9.25 12.03
CA LEU A 322 -10.56 -8.26 10.94
C LEU A 322 -11.92 -7.57 10.96
N ASN A 323 -13.00 -8.29 11.28
CA ASN A 323 -14.32 -7.67 11.47
C ASN A 323 -14.33 -6.71 12.67
N GLY A 324 -13.66 -7.08 13.76
CA GLY A 324 -13.51 -6.20 14.92
C GLY A 324 -12.69 -4.95 14.57
N VAL A 325 -11.59 -5.09 13.84
CA VAL A 325 -10.76 -3.98 13.35
C VAL A 325 -11.59 -3.05 12.48
N TRP A 326 -12.34 -3.59 11.52
CA TRP A 326 -13.22 -2.81 10.67
C TRP A 326 -14.23 -1.96 11.47
N ASN A 327 -14.89 -2.56 12.46
CA ASN A 327 -15.82 -1.86 13.34
C ASN A 327 -15.12 -0.81 14.22
N TYR A 328 -13.90 -1.10 14.68
CA TYR A 328 -13.11 -0.18 15.48
C TYR A 328 -12.76 1.09 14.69
N VAL A 329 -12.31 0.94 13.44
CA VAL A 329 -11.86 2.05 12.59
C VAL A 329 -12.98 2.69 11.75
N SER A 330 -14.17 2.09 11.64
CA SER A 330 -15.23 2.57 10.75
C SER A 330 -15.60 4.06 10.91
N PRO A 331 -15.59 4.69 12.11
CA PRO A 331 -15.86 6.12 12.23
C PRO A 331 -14.80 7.01 11.54
N GLU A 332 -13.58 6.51 11.38
CA GLU A 332 -12.46 7.21 10.76
C GLU A 332 -12.39 6.99 9.24
N MET A 333 -12.92 5.87 8.74
CA MET A 333 -12.81 5.52 7.31
C MET A 333 -13.52 6.48 6.36
N ALA A 334 -14.50 7.24 6.84
CA ALA A 334 -15.19 8.28 6.06
C ALA A 334 -14.70 9.70 6.37
N ASN A 335 -13.77 9.86 7.32
CA ASN A 335 -13.26 11.16 7.72
C ASN A 335 -12.15 11.62 6.76
N PRO A 336 -12.29 12.77 6.08
CA PRO A 336 -11.26 13.27 5.17
C PRO A 336 -9.98 13.71 5.87
N SER A 337 -10.01 13.98 7.19
CA SER A 337 -8.82 14.33 7.97
C SER A 337 -7.93 13.13 8.33
N VAL A 338 -8.44 11.92 8.15
CA VAL A 338 -7.67 10.68 8.37
C VAL A 338 -6.90 10.37 7.09
N SER A 339 -5.60 10.10 7.22
CA SER A 339 -4.75 9.81 6.06
C SER A 339 -5.25 8.60 5.28
N ASP A 340 -5.29 8.75 3.96
CA ASP A 340 -5.67 7.69 3.03
C ASP A 340 -4.68 6.51 3.05
N GLU A 341 -3.43 6.75 3.45
CA GLU A 341 -2.40 5.72 3.56
C GLU A 341 -2.76 4.67 4.62
N TRP A 342 -3.31 5.10 5.76
CA TRP A 342 -3.80 4.19 6.80
C TRP A 342 -5.07 3.46 6.34
N LYS A 343 -5.97 4.16 5.63
CA LYS A 343 -7.18 3.55 5.09
C LYS A 343 -6.85 2.46 4.06
N ALA A 344 -5.84 2.67 3.22
CA ALA A 344 -5.38 1.71 2.23
C ALA A 344 -5.01 0.36 2.87
N LEU A 345 -4.24 0.39 3.97
CA LEU A 345 -3.83 -0.80 4.72
C LEU A 345 -5.03 -1.51 5.36
N VAL A 346 -5.95 -0.76 5.95
CA VAL A 346 -7.20 -1.32 6.50
C VAL A 346 -8.03 -1.99 5.41
N TYR A 347 -8.19 -1.37 4.22
CA TYR A 347 -8.91 -1.99 3.11
C TYR A 347 -8.24 -3.26 2.64
N MET A 348 -6.91 -3.26 2.47
CA MET A 348 -6.16 -4.45 2.07
C MET A 348 -6.39 -5.60 3.04
N ALA A 349 -6.23 -5.39 4.35
CA ALA A 349 -6.47 -6.42 5.36
C ALA A 349 -7.93 -6.88 5.40
N TYR A 350 -8.90 -5.94 5.34
CA TYR A 350 -10.32 -6.27 5.32
C TYR A 350 -10.75 -7.03 4.06
N GLY A 351 -9.96 -7.00 2.99
CA GLY A 351 -10.15 -7.80 1.79
C GLY A 351 -10.21 -9.30 2.04
N GLU A 352 -9.60 -9.81 3.12
CA GLU A 352 -9.76 -11.22 3.52
C GLU A 352 -11.18 -11.59 3.93
N VAL A 353 -11.94 -10.60 4.42
CA VAL A 353 -13.34 -10.77 4.85
C VAL A 353 -14.28 -10.48 3.69
N ASN A 354 -14.12 -9.33 3.03
CA ASN A 354 -15.01 -8.86 1.98
C ASN A 354 -14.24 -8.05 0.92
N PRO A 355 -13.68 -8.71 -0.09
CA PRO A 355 -12.85 -8.05 -1.10
C PRO A 355 -13.66 -7.08 -1.97
N GLN A 356 -14.95 -7.35 -2.24
CA GLN A 356 -15.83 -6.44 -2.98
C GLN A 356 -16.01 -5.12 -2.25
N MET A 357 -16.31 -5.16 -0.96
CA MET A 357 -16.49 -3.94 -0.17
C MET A 357 -15.16 -3.19 -0.03
N ALA A 358 -14.07 -3.89 0.26
CA ALA A 358 -12.74 -3.29 0.34
C ALA A 358 -12.36 -2.60 -0.98
N MET A 359 -12.58 -3.26 -2.12
CA MET A 359 -12.30 -2.71 -3.46
C MET A 359 -13.14 -1.45 -3.71
N SER A 360 -14.46 -1.54 -3.50
CA SER A 360 -15.36 -0.41 -3.67
C SER A 360 -14.93 0.81 -2.85
N ARG A 361 -14.59 0.61 -1.58
CA ARG A 361 -14.15 1.69 -0.68
C ARG A 361 -12.80 2.26 -1.06
N SER A 362 -11.88 1.42 -1.52
CA SER A 362 -10.54 1.83 -1.95
C SER A 362 -10.54 2.76 -3.16
N THR A 363 -11.63 2.87 -3.91
CA THR A 363 -11.73 3.79 -5.06
C THR A 363 -11.83 5.26 -4.66
N ASN A 364 -12.00 5.55 -3.36
CA ASN A 364 -12.14 6.92 -2.84
C ASN A 364 -10.86 7.49 -2.22
N ILE A 365 -9.81 6.67 -2.09
CA ILE A 365 -8.53 7.15 -1.56
C ILE A 365 -7.62 7.68 -2.67
N THR A 366 -6.71 8.56 -2.31
CA THR A 366 -5.81 9.26 -3.25
C THR A 366 -4.33 9.09 -2.91
N ALA A 367 -4.02 8.45 -1.77
CA ALA A 367 -2.67 8.13 -1.34
C ALA A 367 -2.61 6.70 -0.76
N TRP A 368 -1.45 6.05 -0.92
CA TRP A 368 -1.23 4.64 -0.53
C TRP A 368 -0.05 4.47 0.44
N GLY A 369 0.73 5.53 0.70
CA GLY A 369 1.87 5.51 1.61
C GLY A 369 3.10 4.81 1.06
N GLY A 370 4.10 4.60 1.92
CA GLY A 370 5.42 4.08 1.51
C GLY A 370 5.51 2.57 1.34
N THR A 371 4.51 1.79 1.80
CA THR A 371 4.55 0.32 1.82
C THR A 371 3.62 -0.33 0.79
N THR A 372 2.80 0.46 0.10
CA THR A 372 1.85 -0.03 -0.90
C THR A 372 1.64 0.99 -2.01
N SER A 373 0.92 0.60 -3.05
CA SER A 373 0.59 1.41 -4.22
C SER A 373 -0.82 1.08 -4.68
N GLN A 374 -1.35 1.79 -5.68
CA GLN A 374 -2.67 1.45 -6.19
C GLN A 374 -2.63 0.11 -6.93
N ALA A 375 -1.63 -0.11 -7.79
CA ALA A 375 -1.48 -1.37 -8.49
C ALA A 375 -1.39 -2.53 -7.51
N TYR A 376 -0.64 -2.33 -6.41
CA TYR A 376 -0.50 -3.35 -5.40
C TYR A 376 -1.77 -3.58 -4.56
N LEU A 377 -2.46 -2.51 -4.16
CA LEU A 377 -3.73 -2.61 -3.45
C LEU A 377 -4.77 -3.39 -4.27
N ILE A 378 -4.96 -3.03 -5.54
CA ILE A 378 -5.94 -3.69 -6.40
C ILE A 378 -5.57 -5.16 -6.58
N TYR A 379 -4.30 -5.44 -6.86
CA TYR A 379 -3.77 -6.80 -6.99
C TYR A 379 -3.98 -7.64 -5.73
N HIS A 380 -3.70 -7.08 -4.56
CA HIS A 380 -3.87 -7.78 -3.29
C HIS A 380 -5.34 -8.16 -3.09
N LEU A 381 -6.24 -7.20 -3.21
CA LEU A 381 -7.68 -7.42 -3.08
C LEU A 381 -8.21 -8.44 -4.10
N ALA A 382 -7.73 -8.37 -5.34
CA ALA A 382 -8.13 -9.29 -6.41
C ALA A 382 -7.68 -10.73 -6.19
N THR A 383 -6.71 -10.99 -5.31
CA THR A 383 -6.20 -12.33 -5.00
C THR A 383 -6.74 -12.89 -3.68
N ARG A 384 -7.64 -12.17 -3.01
CA ARG A 384 -8.30 -12.64 -1.78
C ARG A 384 -9.36 -13.69 -2.09
N LYS A 385 -9.80 -14.42 -1.07
CA LYS A 385 -10.84 -15.44 -1.23
C LYS A 385 -12.20 -14.79 -1.52
N ASN A 386 -12.73 -14.98 -2.74
CA ASN A 386 -14.03 -14.47 -3.14
C ASN A 386 -15.17 -15.46 -2.77
N SER A 387 -15.48 -15.58 -1.47
CA SER A 387 -16.48 -16.55 -1.01
C SER A 387 -17.91 -16.16 -1.37
N ALA A 388 -18.19 -14.87 -1.55
CA ALA A 388 -19.52 -14.36 -1.92
C ALA A 388 -19.83 -14.54 -3.41
N GLY A 389 -18.81 -14.73 -4.25
CA GLY A 389 -18.93 -14.75 -5.70
C GLY A 389 -19.16 -13.35 -6.30
N GLY A 390 -19.31 -13.30 -7.63
CA GLY A 390 -19.44 -12.04 -8.38
C GLY A 390 -18.13 -11.26 -8.51
N ASP A 391 -18.16 -10.17 -9.28
CA ASP A 391 -16.97 -9.38 -9.59
C ASP A 391 -16.42 -8.65 -8.36
N ILE A 392 -15.11 -8.74 -8.14
CA ILE A 392 -14.41 -7.92 -7.13
C ILE A 392 -14.29 -6.48 -7.61
N CYS A 393 -13.88 -6.30 -8.87
CA CYS A 393 -13.74 -4.98 -9.47
C CYS A 393 -14.93 -4.68 -10.38
N THR A 394 -15.63 -3.58 -10.12
CA THR A 394 -16.76 -3.16 -10.95
C THR A 394 -16.33 -2.03 -11.90
N ALA A 395 -16.79 -2.09 -13.15
CA ALA A 395 -16.51 -1.05 -14.15
C ALA A 395 -17.03 0.34 -13.74
N ALA A 396 -18.08 0.39 -12.91
CA ALA A 396 -18.67 1.64 -12.44
C ALA A 396 -17.74 2.50 -11.57
N ALA A 397 -16.64 1.91 -11.10
CA ALA A 397 -15.66 2.58 -10.23
C ALA A 397 -14.41 3.09 -10.98
N VAL A 398 -14.34 2.92 -12.31
CA VAL A 398 -13.17 3.34 -13.11
C VAL A 398 -13.48 4.63 -13.86
N ASN A 399 -12.57 5.60 -13.78
CA ASN A 399 -12.64 6.78 -14.62
C ASN A 399 -12.53 6.38 -16.12
N PRO A 400 -13.41 6.90 -16.99
CA PRO A 400 -13.30 6.66 -18.42
C PRO A 400 -12.00 7.26 -18.95
N THR A 401 -11.38 6.58 -19.89
CA THR A 401 -10.17 7.04 -20.60
C THR A 401 -10.43 7.04 -22.10
N GLY A 402 -9.80 7.96 -22.82
CA GLY A 402 -10.04 8.15 -24.26
C GLY A 402 -10.46 9.56 -24.62
N THR A 403 -10.84 9.79 -25.87
CA THR A 403 -11.24 11.11 -26.36
C THR A 403 -12.75 11.19 -26.53
N PHE A 404 -13.37 12.13 -25.81
CA PHE A 404 -14.82 12.33 -25.77
C PHE A 404 -15.20 13.76 -26.15
N VAL A 405 -16.42 13.93 -26.65
CA VAL A 405 -17.14 15.19 -26.54
C VAL A 405 -18.14 15.07 -25.39
N ILE A 406 -18.30 16.14 -24.61
CA ILE A 406 -19.15 16.13 -23.40
C ILE A 406 -20.48 16.79 -23.74
N LEU A 407 -21.58 16.07 -23.57
CA LEU A 407 -22.96 16.53 -23.76
C LEU A 407 -23.62 16.77 -22.39
N ALA A 408 -24.11 17.98 -22.16
CA ALA A 408 -24.81 18.37 -20.95
C ALA A 408 -26.29 17.90 -20.95
N PRO A 409 -26.97 17.88 -19.77
CA PRO A 409 -28.37 17.43 -19.67
C PRO A 409 -29.36 18.18 -20.58
N ASP A 410 -29.09 19.44 -20.89
CA ASP A 410 -29.91 20.30 -21.74
C ASP A 410 -29.69 20.09 -23.25
N GLY A 411 -28.83 19.12 -23.62
CA GLY A 411 -28.47 18.81 -25.00
C GLY A 411 -27.42 19.73 -25.61
N LYS A 412 -26.80 20.63 -24.83
CA LYS A 412 -25.69 21.46 -25.28
C LYS A 412 -24.36 20.74 -25.09
N PHE A 413 -23.44 20.97 -26.01
CA PHE A 413 -22.08 20.46 -25.87
C PHE A 413 -21.21 21.42 -25.06
N VAL A 414 -20.32 20.84 -24.26
CA VAL A 414 -19.25 21.58 -23.59
C VAL A 414 -18.23 22.03 -24.63
N SER A 415 -17.91 23.31 -24.61
CA SER A 415 -16.93 23.94 -25.47
C SER A 415 -15.91 24.74 -24.65
N SER A 416 -14.70 24.83 -25.18
CA SER A 416 -13.57 25.60 -24.66
C SER A 416 -12.57 25.82 -25.81
N SER A 417 -11.91 26.98 -25.84
CA SER A 417 -10.98 27.40 -26.88
C SER A 417 -9.84 28.26 -26.31
N ASP A 418 -8.85 28.61 -27.13
CA ASP A 418 -7.73 29.46 -26.68
C ASP A 418 -8.15 30.85 -26.22
N PHE A 419 -9.20 31.42 -26.83
CA PHE A 419 -9.71 32.76 -26.51
C PHE A 419 -10.83 32.74 -25.45
N ALA A 420 -11.40 31.56 -25.19
CA ALA A 420 -12.43 31.32 -24.19
C ALA A 420 -12.13 29.98 -23.48
N PRO A 421 -11.17 29.96 -22.55
CA PRO A 421 -10.69 28.73 -21.94
C PRO A 421 -11.70 28.10 -20.98
N GLN A 422 -12.68 28.87 -20.48
CA GLN A 422 -13.73 28.37 -19.60
C GLN A 422 -14.55 27.27 -20.31
N LEU A 423 -14.91 26.24 -19.55
CA LEU A 423 -15.76 25.16 -20.04
C LEU A 423 -17.23 25.59 -19.96
N MET A 424 -17.85 25.72 -21.13
CA MET A 424 -19.22 26.20 -21.27
C MET A 424 -20.09 25.17 -22.01
N ALA A 425 -21.17 24.71 -21.38
CA ALA A 425 -22.23 23.90 -21.97
C ALA A 425 -23.26 24.77 -22.70
N ASN A 426 -22.85 25.43 -23.78
CA ASN A 426 -23.72 26.33 -24.55
C ASN A 426 -23.62 26.15 -26.07
N SER A 427 -22.82 25.18 -26.54
CA SER A 427 -22.52 25.00 -27.96
C SER A 427 -23.36 23.90 -28.62
N THR A 428 -23.50 23.96 -29.94
CA THR A 428 -24.02 22.86 -30.78
C THR A 428 -22.90 21.94 -31.30
N ILE A 429 -21.64 22.34 -31.14
CA ILE A 429 -20.44 21.57 -31.50
C ILE A 429 -19.54 21.47 -30.26
N GLY A 430 -19.24 20.24 -29.82
CA GLY A 430 -18.41 20.01 -28.64
C GLY A 430 -16.92 20.06 -28.91
N THR A 431 -16.18 20.65 -27.97
CA THR A 431 -14.72 20.51 -27.92
C THR A 431 -14.36 19.07 -27.59
N ARG A 432 -13.30 18.56 -28.21
CA ARG A 432 -12.78 17.22 -27.95
C ARG A 432 -11.85 17.25 -26.72
N PHE A 433 -12.16 16.41 -25.75
CA PHE A 433 -11.38 16.27 -24.52
C PHE A 433 -10.77 14.87 -24.40
N LEU A 434 -9.47 14.81 -24.15
CA LEU A 434 -8.75 13.59 -23.81
C LEU A 434 -8.83 13.37 -22.30
N PHE A 435 -9.42 12.25 -21.89
CA PHE A 435 -9.45 11.77 -20.53
C PHE A 435 -8.30 10.78 -20.35
N THR A 436 -7.41 11.10 -19.42
CA THR A 436 -6.19 10.32 -19.13
C THR A 436 -6.31 9.66 -17.77
N TYR A 437 -5.65 8.52 -17.62
CA TYR A 437 -5.65 7.76 -16.38
C TYR A 437 -4.81 8.42 -15.30
N LEU A 438 -5.37 8.49 -14.09
CA LEU A 438 -4.63 8.64 -12.84
C LEU A 438 -5.11 7.59 -11.84
N PRO A 439 -4.31 7.26 -10.81
CA PRO A 439 -4.77 6.45 -9.71
C PRO A 439 -6.04 7.00 -9.05
N ASN A 440 -7.10 6.18 -9.03
CA ASN A 440 -8.47 6.51 -8.60
C ASN A 440 -9.05 7.81 -9.19
N GLY A 441 -8.54 8.24 -10.34
CA GLY A 441 -8.77 9.56 -10.89
C GLY A 441 -8.41 9.68 -12.37
N GLY A 442 -8.33 10.91 -12.85
CA GLY A 442 -7.93 11.19 -14.21
C GLY A 442 -7.81 12.68 -14.47
N ASN A 443 -7.15 13.04 -15.56
CA ASN A 443 -7.09 14.42 -16.04
C ASN A 443 -7.89 14.55 -17.33
N ILE A 444 -8.42 15.75 -17.55
CA ILE A 444 -9.18 16.12 -18.75
C ILE A 444 -8.35 17.16 -19.50
N MET A 445 -7.99 16.90 -20.76
CA MET A 445 -7.21 17.80 -21.61
C MET A 445 -8.02 18.22 -22.83
N ASN A 446 -8.09 19.51 -23.11
CA ASN A 446 -8.60 20.02 -24.39
C ASN A 446 -7.61 19.66 -25.51
N THR A 447 -8.04 18.81 -26.45
CA THR A 447 -7.18 18.29 -27.53
C THR A 447 -6.89 19.30 -28.65
N VAL A 448 -7.55 20.47 -28.63
CA VAL A 448 -7.28 21.54 -29.59
C VAL A 448 -6.17 22.46 -29.08
N THR A 449 -6.14 22.70 -27.77
CA THR A 449 -5.23 23.67 -27.15
C THR A 449 -4.08 23.01 -26.39
N ASP A 450 -4.11 21.68 -26.23
CA ASP A 450 -3.19 20.89 -25.41
C ASP A 450 -3.10 21.40 -23.96
N ARG A 451 -4.22 21.89 -23.43
CA ARG A 451 -4.34 22.40 -22.06
C ARG A 451 -5.27 21.54 -21.22
N TYR A 452 -4.80 21.17 -20.04
CA TYR A 452 -5.58 20.53 -19.00
C TYR A 452 -6.62 21.48 -18.41
N VAL A 453 -7.79 20.90 -18.12
CA VAL A 453 -8.90 21.53 -17.43
C VAL A 453 -8.53 21.70 -15.96
N THR A 454 -8.55 22.94 -15.49
CA THR A 454 -8.26 23.33 -14.11
C THR A 454 -9.57 23.61 -13.38
N ALA A 455 -9.76 23.00 -12.22
CA ALA A 455 -10.83 23.32 -11.29
C ALA A 455 -10.44 24.47 -10.35
N ASP A 456 -11.42 25.24 -9.88
CA ASP A 456 -11.18 26.31 -8.92
C ASP A 456 -11.24 25.77 -7.48
N PRO A 457 -10.17 25.84 -6.67
CA PRO A 457 -10.21 25.39 -5.28
C PRO A 457 -11.30 26.07 -4.44
N LEU A 458 -11.66 27.31 -4.76
CA LEU A 458 -12.68 28.08 -4.02
C LEU A 458 -14.11 27.86 -4.54
N ALA A 459 -14.27 27.17 -5.68
CA ALA A 459 -15.55 26.91 -6.34
C ALA A 459 -16.34 28.18 -6.72
N GLU A 460 -15.63 29.29 -6.98
CA GLU A 460 -16.19 30.58 -7.38
C GLU A 460 -16.09 30.84 -8.89
N ALA A 461 -15.10 30.23 -9.55
CA ALA A 461 -14.86 30.36 -10.99
C ALA A 461 -15.23 29.11 -11.79
N PRO A 462 -15.60 29.26 -13.08
CA PRO A 462 -15.77 28.13 -13.98
C PRO A 462 -14.48 27.33 -14.16
N LEU A 463 -14.63 26.03 -14.42
CA LEU A 463 -13.55 25.17 -14.89
C LEU A 463 -12.95 25.76 -16.16
N ALA A 464 -11.63 25.73 -16.32
CA ALA A 464 -10.98 26.32 -17.48
C ALA A 464 -9.78 25.51 -17.98
N ALA A 465 -9.68 25.28 -19.29
CA ALA A 465 -8.55 24.62 -19.93
C ALA A 465 -7.36 25.58 -20.07
N THR A 466 -6.50 25.65 -19.04
CA THR A 466 -5.47 26.71 -18.94
C THR A 466 -4.05 26.23 -18.67
N ARG A 467 -3.83 24.95 -18.34
CA ARG A 467 -2.51 24.45 -17.91
C ARG A 467 -1.91 23.47 -18.91
N TYR A 468 -0.62 23.64 -19.24
CA TYR A 468 0.10 22.70 -20.11
C TYR A 468 0.59 21.44 -19.36
N ALA A 469 0.48 21.42 -18.03
CA ALA A 469 0.83 20.29 -17.19
C ALA A 469 -0.23 20.10 -16.11
N ALA A 470 -0.61 18.85 -15.84
CA ALA A 470 -1.55 18.52 -14.79
C ALA A 470 -0.87 18.51 -13.41
N GLN A 471 -1.51 19.13 -12.44
CA GLN A 471 -1.17 19.09 -11.02
C GLN A 471 -2.44 18.79 -10.21
N ALA A 472 -2.48 19.17 -8.93
CA ALA A 472 -3.58 18.85 -8.03
C ALA A 472 -4.95 19.38 -8.49
N TRP A 473 -4.98 20.52 -9.21
CA TRP A 473 -6.24 21.18 -9.61
C TRP A 473 -6.81 20.65 -10.93
N GLU A 474 -6.03 19.85 -11.65
CA GLU A 474 -6.42 19.22 -12.92
C GLU A 474 -6.91 17.79 -12.73
N ASN A 475 -7.02 17.33 -11.48
CA ASN A 475 -7.42 15.97 -11.13
C ASN A 475 -8.94 15.89 -10.92
N PHE A 476 -9.56 14.90 -11.56
CA PHE A 476 -10.99 14.65 -11.50
C PHE A 476 -11.29 13.19 -11.22
N LYS A 477 -12.38 12.95 -10.51
CA LYS A 477 -13.05 11.65 -10.45
C LYS A 477 -14.31 11.70 -11.31
N VAL A 478 -14.54 10.67 -12.10
CA VAL A 478 -15.69 10.56 -12.99
C VAL A 478 -16.42 9.27 -12.64
N VAL A 479 -17.69 9.39 -12.27
CA VAL A 479 -18.49 8.25 -11.81
C VAL A 479 -19.67 8.06 -12.75
N VAL A 480 -19.77 6.87 -13.33
CA VAL A 480 -20.95 6.48 -14.11
C VAL A 480 -22.12 6.21 -13.19
N GLN A 481 -23.28 6.72 -13.57
CA GLN A 481 -24.54 6.59 -12.86
C GLN A 481 -25.34 5.40 -13.40
N ALA A 482 -26.34 4.95 -12.63
CA ALA A 482 -27.19 3.83 -13.03
C ALA A 482 -27.95 4.06 -14.35
N ASP A 483 -28.17 5.32 -14.74
CA ASP A 483 -28.81 5.73 -15.99
C ASP A 483 -27.82 5.83 -17.18
N GLY A 484 -26.55 5.49 -16.98
CA GLY A 484 -25.49 5.55 -18.00
C GLY A 484 -24.85 6.92 -18.18
N THR A 485 -25.33 7.95 -17.46
CA THR A 485 -24.70 9.27 -17.45
C THR A 485 -23.48 9.32 -16.54
N TYR A 486 -22.65 10.35 -16.67
CA TYR A 486 -21.45 10.56 -15.88
C TYR A 486 -21.59 11.81 -15.03
N VAL A 487 -21.18 11.72 -13.77
CA VAL A 487 -20.92 12.89 -12.93
C VAL A 487 -19.43 13.05 -12.77
N MET A 488 -18.97 14.31 -12.75
CA MET A 488 -17.58 14.65 -12.54
C MET A 488 -17.42 15.30 -11.17
N MET A 489 -16.33 15.02 -10.47
CA MET A 489 -15.95 15.62 -9.20
C MET A 489 -14.52 16.13 -9.29
N ALA A 490 -14.27 17.37 -8.90
CA ALA A 490 -12.92 17.92 -8.82
C ALA A 490 -12.23 17.43 -7.55
N SER A 491 -11.03 16.88 -7.68
CA SER A 491 -10.28 16.35 -6.53
C SER A 491 -9.81 17.44 -5.56
N VAL A 492 -9.61 18.67 -6.04
CA VAL A 492 -9.08 19.79 -5.23
C VAL A 492 -9.97 20.20 -4.06
N ASN A 493 -11.29 20.05 -4.19
CA ASN A 493 -12.24 20.44 -3.16
C ASN A 493 -13.34 19.39 -2.90
N SER A 494 -13.23 18.22 -3.53
CA SER A 494 -14.19 17.12 -3.43
C SER A 494 -15.63 17.54 -3.75
N ARG A 495 -15.80 18.49 -4.68
CA ARG A 495 -17.11 18.97 -5.15
C ARG A 495 -17.42 18.49 -6.54
N TYR A 496 -18.69 18.17 -6.76
CA TYR A 496 -19.22 17.77 -8.05
C TYR A 496 -19.36 18.97 -8.99
N ILE A 497 -19.22 18.70 -10.29
CA ILE A 497 -19.40 19.70 -11.33
C ILE A 497 -20.89 19.96 -11.55
N THR A 498 -21.29 21.21 -11.44
CA THR A 498 -22.62 21.73 -11.76
C THR A 498 -22.55 22.60 -13.00
N ILE A 499 -23.71 23.00 -13.53
CA ILE A 499 -23.82 23.96 -14.64
C ILE A 499 -24.65 25.13 -14.14
N ASP A 500 -24.12 26.35 -14.26
CA ASP A 500 -24.85 27.56 -13.87
C ASP A 500 -25.83 28.04 -14.96
N SER A 501 -26.51 29.17 -14.72
CA SER A 501 -27.48 29.74 -15.66
C SER A 501 -26.87 30.24 -16.97
N THR A 502 -25.55 30.43 -17.04
CA THR A 502 -24.82 30.84 -18.25
C THR A 502 -24.32 29.63 -19.06
N GLY A 503 -24.46 28.43 -18.50
CA GLY A 503 -23.89 27.19 -19.04
C GLY A 503 -22.46 26.93 -18.55
N ALA A 504 -21.92 27.71 -17.61
CA ALA A 504 -20.57 27.51 -17.10
C ALA A 504 -20.50 26.28 -16.19
N LEU A 505 -19.47 25.47 -16.37
CA LEU A 505 -19.22 24.31 -15.50
C LEU A 505 -18.46 24.76 -14.25
N ILE A 506 -18.98 24.48 -13.06
CA ILE A 506 -18.41 24.92 -11.77
C ILE A 506 -18.31 23.75 -10.79
N ASN A 507 -17.18 23.57 -10.11
CA ASN A 507 -16.99 22.53 -9.08
C ASN A 507 -17.52 22.96 -7.70
N ASN A 508 -18.83 23.21 -7.57
CA ASN A 508 -19.47 23.66 -6.32
C ASN A 508 -20.53 22.69 -5.75
N GLY A 509 -20.84 21.60 -6.46
CA GLY A 509 -21.86 20.63 -6.05
C GLY A 509 -21.46 19.83 -4.81
N ALA A 510 -22.26 19.88 -3.74
CA ALA A 510 -21.95 19.17 -2.51
C ALA A 510 -22.26 17.67 -2.57
N THR A 511 -23.18 17.25 -3.44
CA THR A 511 -23.65 15.86 -3.55
C THR A 511 -23.78 15.44 -5.01
N VAL A 512 -23.91 14.14 -5.25
CA VAL A 512 -24.12 13.57 -6.60
C VAL A 512 -25.44 14.08 -7.19
N GLU A 513 -26.46 14.27 -6.37
CA GLU A 513 -27.79 14.73 -6.79
C GLU A 513 -27.76 16.19 -7.29
N ALA A 514 -26.85 17.00 -6.75
CA ALA A 514 -26.63 18.37 -7.21
C ALA A 514 -25.77 18.45 -8.49
N ALA A 515 -25.11 17.35 -8.88
CA ALA A 515 -24.20 17.32 -10.01
C ALA A 515 -24.93 17.39 -11.35
N ALA A 516 -24.30 18.01 -12.34
CA ALA A 516 -24.72 17.87 -13.72
C ALA A 516 -24.41 16.46 -14.23
N LYS A 517 -25.37 15.85 -14.93
CA LYS A 517 -25.29 14.51 -15.49
C LYS A 517 -24.91 14.57 -16.97
N PHE A 518 -23.67 14.23 -17.30
CA PHE A 518 -23.13 14.36 -18.64
C PHE A 518 -23.23 13.05 -19.42
N ASN A 519 -23.36 13.14 -20.75
CA ASN A 519 -23.12 12.02 -21.65
C ASN A 519 -21.76 12.20 -22.33
N PHE A 520 -20.91 11.19 -22.27
CA PHE A 520 -19.62 11.20 -22.95
C PHE A 520 -19.74 10.42 -24.26
N ILE A 521 -19.54 11.11 -25.38
CA ILE A 521 -19.72 10.53 -26.72
C ILE A 521 -18.35 10.23 -27.33
N GLU A 522 -18.10 8.95 -27.55
CA GLU A 522 -16.88 8.43 -28.18
C GLU A 522 -16.87 8.72 -29.68
N GLN A 523 -15.79 9.34 -30.18
CA GLN A 523 -15.79 9.81 -31.56
C GLN A 523 -15.65 8.72 -32.64
N TRP A 524 -15.26 7.48 -32.31
CA TRP A 524 -15.30 6.40 -33.31
C TRP A 524 -16.74 6.06 -33.76
N TYR A 525 -17.77 6.42 -32.99
CA TYR A 525 -19.18 6.29 -33.38
C TYR A 525 -19.67 7.38 -34.35
N VAL A 526 -19.04 8.55 -34.37
CA VAL A 526 -19.50 9.69 -35.19
C VAL A 526 -19.22 9.46 -36.68
N TYR A 527 -18.12 8.76 -37.01
CA TYR A 527 -17.77 8.45 -38.41
C TYR A 527 -18.65 7.37 -39.06
N LYS A 528 -19.16 6.38 -38.29
CA LYS A 528 -20.06 5.33 -38.83
C LYS A 528 -21.45 5.86 -39.20
N ASN A 529 -21.99 6.79 -38.43
CA ASN A 529 -23.33 7.34 -38.69
C ASN A 529 -23.34 8.50 -39.70
N MET A 530 -22.18 9.12 -39.97
CA MET A 530 -22.06 10.10 -41.07
C MET A 530 -21.82 9.44 -42.44
N THR A 531 -21.27 8.22 -42.49
CA THR A 531 -21.07 7.49 -43.75
C THR A 531 -22.31 6.70 -44.19
N SER A 532 -23.19 6.28 -43.28
CA SER A 532 -24.44 5.58 -43.64
C SER A 532 -25.58 6.48 -44.14
N ARG A 533 -25.48 7.81 -43.95
CA ARG A 533 -26.48 8.79 -44.44
C ARG A 533 -26.13 9.47 -45.78
N ARG A 534 -25.03 9.08 -46.46
CA ARG A 534 -24.59 9.67 -47.73
C ARG A 534 -24.62 8.72 -48.94
N ALA A 535 -25.35 7.60 -48.86
CA ALA A 535 -25.47 6.67 -49.98
C ALA A 535 -26.93 6.26 -50.24
N SER A 536 -27.80 7.22 -50.58
CA SER A 536 -29.01 6.94 -51.39
C SER A 536 -29.65 8.24 -51.90
N THR A 537 -29.07 8.84 -52.93
CA THR A 537 -29.78 9.71 -53.88
C THR A 537 -29.08 9.60 -55.23
N ASP A 538 -29.76 8.91 -56.15
CA ASP A 538 -29.75 9.02 -57.62
C ASP A 538 -28.45 8.83 -58.42
N VAL A 539 -28.38 7.78 -59.26
CA VAL A 539 -28.79 7.74 -60.70
C VAL A 539 -28.17 6.49 -61.35
N THR A 540 -28.99 5.49 -61.69
CA THR A 540 -29.32 5.02 -63.06
C THR A 540 -30.49 4.06 -62.97
#